data_AF-A0A6N7BZE7-F1
#
_entry.id   AF-A0A6N7BZE7-F1
#
_cell.length_a   1.000
_cell.length_b   1.000
_cell.length_c   1.000
_cell.angle_alpha   90.00
_cell.angle_beta   90.00
_cell.angle_gamma   90.00
#
_symmetry.space_group_name_H-M   'P 1'
#
loop_
_entity.id
_entity.type
_entity.pdbx_description
1 polymer ?
#
loop_
_entity_poly.entity_id
_entity_poly.type
_entity_poly.pdbx_seq_one_letter_code
_entity_poly.pdbx_strand_id
1 'polypeptide(L)'
;MAKTMNNEDMKINNSNDKAVSDSHTEEYKIEKDGLTEESMEPDSIDIAQLRTPIKVDLSAVYDFLGARTTQAWVEAASADVPLIIQDHANCEKKAAGTAMNLLFRYEFSYDLQRKLAQLIREEMLHYEQVLGIMNEREQEWGYLSAGRYAKGLLKHKRTHEPAAMVDVLIIGAFIEARSCERFAALAEVIDDERLAKYYRYLLKSESRHFEDYLALAQSLSDDNIDERVAFFKEVEAELISSPDTELRFHSGTPAERFS
;
A
#
# COMPACT_ATOMS: atom_id res chain seq x y z
N MET A 1 -70.96 -19.93 -40.44
CA MET A 1 -70.57 -21.28 -40.90
C MET A 1 -69.53 -21.83 -39.93
N ALA A 2 -69.67 -23.12 -39.59
CA ALA A 2 -68.83 -23.92 -38.70
C ALA A 2 -67.32 -23.87 -39.09
N LYS A 3 -66.31 -24.26 -38.30
CA LYS A 3 -66.19 -25.38 -37.34
C LYS A 3 -64.83 -25.28 -36.63
N THR A 4 -64.77 -25.74 -35.39
CA THR A 4 -63.59 -26.08 -34.56
C THR A 4 -62.74 -27.21 -35.18
N MET A 5 -61.45 -27.31 -34.85
CA MET A 5 -60.77 -28.57 -34.44
C MET A 5 -59.31 -28.35 -33.96
N ASN A 6 -59.02 -28.95 -32.79
CA ASN A 6 -57.73 -29.19 -32.12
C ASN A 6 -57.04 -30.46 -32.65
N ASN A 7 -55.75 -30.64 -32.29
CA ASN A 7 -55.06 -31.87 -31.80
C ASN A 7 -53.61 -31.91 -32.31
N GLU A 8 -52.60 -32.51 -31.67
CA GLU A 8 -52.25 -32.94 -30.31
C GLU A 8 -50.78 -33.42 -30.43
N ASP A 9 -50.10 -33.55 -29.30
CA ASP A 9 -48.70 -33.95 -29.11
C ASP A 9 -48.25 -35.26 -29.78
N MET A 10 -46.95 -35.38 -30.06
CA MET A 10 -46.28 -36.68 -30.15
C MET A 10 -44.79 -36.59 -29.74
N LYS A 11 -44.49 -37.00 -28.50
CA LYS A 11 -43.16 -37.46 -28.06
C LYS A 11 -42.98 -38.92 -28.47
N ILE A 12 -41.81 -39.29 -29.01
CA ILE A 12 -41.28 -40.65 -28.91
C ILE A 12 -39.76 -40.59 -28.62
N ASN A 13 -39.40 -41.27 -27.54
CA ASN A 13 -38.06 -41.60 -27.05
C ASN A 13 -37.54 -42.93 -27.65
N ASN A 14 -36.27 -43.20 -27.34
CA ASN A 14 -35.53 -44.47 -27.32
C ASN A 14 -34.85 -44.90 -28.62
N SER A 15 -33.69 -45.56 -28.64
CA SER A 15 -32.63 -45.90 -27.68
C SER A 15 -31.74 -46.94 -28.37
N ASN A 16 -30.46 -47.00 -27.97
CA ASN A 16 -29.50 -48.12 -27.95
C ASN A 16 -28.16 -47.74 -28.62
N ASP A 17 -27.07 -47.62 -27.85
CA ASP A 17 -26.21 -48.71 -27.32
C ASP A 17 -25.59 -49.53 -28.47
N LYS A 18 -24.27 -49.80 -28.61
CA LYS A 18 -23.14 -49.83 -27.66
C LYS A 18 -21.84 -50.16 -28.44
N ALA A 19 -20.71 -50.04 -27.72
CA ALA A 19 -19.34 -50.60 -27.91
C ALA A 19 -18.29 -49.48 -28.10
N VAL A 20 -17.52 -49.03 -27.09
CA VAL A 20 -16.57 -49.67 -26.15
C VAL A 20 -15.34 -50.29 -26.81
N SER A 21 -14.24 -49.53 -26.83
CA SER A 21 -12.81 -49.91 -26.71
C SER A 21 -11.98 -48.68 -27.09
N ASP A 22 -10.89 -48.26 -26.47
CA ASP A 22 -10.14 -48.74 -25.33
C ASP A 22 -9.32 -47.54 -24.82
N SER A 23 -8.98 -47.63 -23.54
CA SER A 23 -8.20 -46.73 -22.69
C SER A 23 -6.90 -46.19 -23.29
N HIS A 24 -6.58 -44.91 -22.99
CA HIS A 24 -5.26 -44.40 -22.56
C HIS A 24 -5.48 -42.99 -21.99
N THR A 25 -5.93 -42.92 -20.74
CA THR A 25 -5.77 -41.72 -19.90
C THR A 25 -4.33 -41.73 -19.39
N GLU A 26 -3.48 -40.87 -19.95
CA GLU A 26 -2.19 -40.57 -19.36
C GLU A 26 -2.42 -39.85 -18.03
N GLU A 27 -2.35 -40.61 -16.94
CA GLU A 27 -2.11 -40.07 -15.60
C GLU A 27 -0.73 -39.40 -15.62
N TYR A 28 -0.70 -38.08 -15.58
CA TYR A 28 0.51 -37.35 -15.21
C TYR A 28 0.85 -37.70 -13.76
N LYS A 29 1.73 -38.69 -13.60
CA LYS A 29 2.43 -38.93 -12.34
C LYS A 29 3.36 -37.76 -12.09
N ILE A 30 3.01 -36.91 -11.15
CA ILE A 30 3.97 -35.99 -10.54
C ILE A 30 4.92 -36.86 -9.74
N GLU A 31 6.10 -37.13 -10.31
CA GLU A 31 7.22 -37.70 -9.56
C GLU A 31 7.54 -36.73 -8.43
N LYS A 32 7.38 -37.19 -7.18
CA LYS A 32 7.93 -36.52 -6.00
C LYS A 32 9.44 -36.74 -6.03
N ASP A 33 10.11 -36.06 -6.94
CA ASP A 33 11.56 -35.90 -6.85
C ASP A 33 11.85 -35.05 -5.62
N GLY A 34 12.75 -35.58 -4.79
CA GLY A 34 13.12 -35.06 -3.50
C GLY A 34 13.64 -33.64 -3.58
N LEU A 35 12.75 -32.68 -3.38
CA LEU A 35 13.11 -31.40 -2.78
C LEU A 35 13.36 -31.70 -1.31
N THR A 36 14.64 -31.92 -0.99
CA THR A 36 15.15 -31.62 0.34
C THR A 36 14.55 -30.30 0.80
N GLU A 37 13.99 -30.27 2.01
CA GLU A 37 13.72 -29.04 2.76
C GLU A 37 15.08 -28.35 3.01
N GLU A 38 15.70 -27.82 1.96
CA GLU A 38 16.59 -26.68 2.13
C GLU A 38 15.66 -25.55 2.55
N SER A 39 15.70 -25.28 3.86
CA SER A 39 15.17 -24.08 4.46
C SER A 39 15.55 -22.89 3.57
N MET A 40 14.59 -22.42 2.78
CA MET A 40 14.60 -21.05 2.31
C MET A 40 14.45 -20.23 3.60
N GLU A 41 15.58 -19.94 4.25
CA GLU A 41 15.71 -18.76 5.08
C GLU A 41 15.18 -17.64 4.20
N PRO A 42 14.02 -17.03 4.53
CA PRO A 42 13.55 -15.91 3.75
C PRO A 42 14.68 -14.88 3.74
N ASP A 43 14.79 -14.09 2.67
CA ASP A 43 15.59 -12.86 2.64
C ASP A 43 15.04 -11.81 3.64
N SER A 44 14.60 -12.24 4.83
CA SER A 44 14.29 -11.40 5.96
C SER A 44 15.59 -10.79 6.41
N ILE A 45 15.80 -9.54 6.04
CA ILE A 45 16.80 -8.69 6.68
C ILE A 45 16.54 -8.80 8.18
N ASP A 46 17.46 -9.41 8.91
CA ASP A 46 17.38 -9.50 10.37
C ASP A 46 17.43 -8.08 10.94
N ILE A 47 16.28 -7.59 11.42
CA ILE A 47 16.13 -6.26 12.03
C ILE A 47 17.06 -6.11 13.25
N ALA A 48 17.37 -7.20 13.96
CA ALA A 48 18.33 -7.19 15.04
C ALA A 48 19.76 -6.90 14.52
N GLN A 49 20.09 -7.33 13.30
CA GLN A 49 21.35 -7.06 12.62
C GLN A 49 21.39 -5.74 11.84
N LEU A 50 20.27 -5.03 11.69
CA LEU A 50 20.28 -3.69 11.09
C LEU A 50 21.28 -2.81 11.83
N ARG A 51 22.21 -2.21 11.09
CA ARG A 51 23.11 -1.21 11.68
C ARG A 51 22.26 -0.05 12.19
N THR A 52 22.65 0.53 13.33
CA THR A 52 22.04 1.78 13.82
C THR A 52 22.01 2.78 12.66
N PRO A 53 20.83 3.26 12.23
CA PRO A 53 20.74 4.15 11.09
C PRO A 53 21.60 5.39 11.33
N ILE A 54 22.35 5.81 10.30
CA ILE A 54 22.98 7.13 10.29
C ILE A 54 21.88 8.15 10.50
N LYS A 55 22.11 9.17 11.33
CA LYS A 55 21.16 10.27 11.54
C LYS A 55 20.67 10.78 10.17
N VAL A 56 19.39 10.56 9.87
CA VAL A 56 18.77 10.99 8.62
C VAL A 56 18.42 12.47 8.75
N ASP A 57 18.79 13.26 7.76
CA ASP A 57 18.39 14.66 7.68
C ASP A 57 16.95 14.74 7.15
N LEU A 58 16.05 15.25 7.98
CA LEU A 58 14.63 15.38 7.67
C LEU A 58 14.23 16.82 7.30
N SER A 59 15.20 17.72 7.11
CA SER A 59 14.93 19.13 6.82
C SER A 59 14.05 19.28 5.57
N ALA A 60 14.35 18.55 4.49
CA ALA A 60 13.55 18.57 3.26
C ALA A 60 12.11 18.08 3.48
N VAL A 61 11.91 17.04 4.30
CA VAL A 61 10.58 16.54 4.67
C VAL A 61 9.79 17.61 5.42
N TYR A 62 10.42 18.28 6.40
CA TYR A 62 9.78 19.32 7.19
C TYR A 62 9.45 20.57 6.39
N ASP A 63 10.31 20.94 5.45
CA ASP A 63 10.08 22.07 4.55
C ASP A 63 8.97 21.76 3.53
N PHE A 64 8.87 20.50 3.08
CA PHE A 64 7.86 20.05 2.13
C PHE A 64 6.45 20.03 2.75
N LEU A 65 6.30 19.45 3.94
CA LEU A 65 5.00 19.31 4.62
C LEU A 65 4.42 20.65 5.11
N GLY A 66 3.10 20.77 5.14
CA GLY A 66 2.40 21.99 5.56
C GLY A 66 2.13 22.11 7.06
N ALA A 67 2.20 20.99 7.78
CA ALA A 67 2.01 20.92 9.22
C ALA A 67 2.86 19.80 9.83
N ARG A 68 3.22 19.93 11.11
CA ARG A 68 3.84 18.85 11.89
C ARG A 68 2.80 17.87 12.41
N THR A 69 3.18 16.63 12.63
CA THR A 69 2.32 15.67 13.33
C THR A 69 1.98 16.22 14.72
N THR A 70 0.69 16.20 15.07
CA THR A 70 0.23 16.73 16.35
C THR A 70 0.62 15.80 17.49
N GLN A 71 0.98 16.37 18.64
CA GLN A 71 1.34 15.58 19.83
C GLN A 71 0.22 14.62 20.25
N ALA A 72 -1.05 15.04 20.16
CA ALA A 72 -2.19 14.18 20.46
C ALA A 72 -2.28 12.93 19.56
N TRP A 73 -1.84 13.02 18.30
CA TRP A 73 -1.73 11.84 17.43
C TRP A 73 -0.59 10.93 17.88
N VAL A 74 0.58 11.48 18.23
CA VAL A 74 1.73 10.70 18.73
C VAL A 74 1.36 9.95 19.99
N GLU A 75 0.69 10.62 20.94
CA GLU A 75 0.21 10.02 22.18
C GLU A 75 -0.78 8.87 21.90
N ALA A 76 -1.79 9.09 21.08
CA ALA A 76 -2.76 8.05 20.72
C ALA A 76 -2.10 6.86 19.98
N ALA A 77 -1.20 7.13 19.04
CA ALA A 77 -0.49 6.11 18.29
C ALA A 77 0.46 5.28 19.19
N SER A 78 1.14 5.92 20.14
CA SER A 78 1.99 5.22 21.12
C SER A 78 1.17 4.39 22.13
N ALA A 79 -0.08 4.76 22.39
CA ALA A 79 -0.98 4.03 23.28
C ALA A 79 -1.61 2.79 22.62
N ASP A 80 -1.74 2.76 21.29
CA ASP A 80 -2.28 1.63 20.53
C ASP A 80 -1.35 1.21 19.38
N VAL A 81 -0.14 0.81 19.78
CA VAL A 81 0.92 0.35 18.87
C VAL A 81 0.45 -0.81 17.96
N PRO A 82 -0.26 -1.86 18.44
CA PRO A 82 -0.74 -2.94 17.58
C PRO A 82 -1.58 -2.47 16.40
N LEU A 83 -2.52 -1.55 16.63
CA LEU A 83 -3.32 -0.95 15.55
C LEU A 83 -2.44 -0.24 14.54
N ILE A 84 -1.49 0.57 15.01
CA ILE A 84 -0.60 1.38 14.16
C ILE A 84 0.30 0.51 13.29
N ILE A 85 0.86 -0.57 13.83
CA ILE A 85 1.70 -1.51 13.07
C ILE A 85 0.88 -2.20 11.97
N GLN A 86 -0.35 -2.63 12.28
CA GLN A 86 -1.15 -3.29 11.27
C GLN A 86 -1.64 -2.33 10.18
N ASP A 87 -1.99 -1.09 10.54
CA ASP A 87 -2.33 -0.08 9.51
C ASP A 87 -1.10 0.32 8.69
N HIS A 88 0.09 0.37 9.30
CA HIS A 88 1.36 0.52 8.58
C HIS A 88 1.56 -0.62 7.56
N ALA A 89 1.39 -1.88 7.94
CA ALA A 89 1.44 -3.00 6.98
C ALA A 89 0.45 -2.81 5.82
N ASN A 90 -0.76 -2.35 6.11
CA ASN A 90 -1.73 -2.03 5.06
C ASN A 90 -1.24 -0.89 4.16
N CYS A 91 -0.58 0.14 4.70
CA CYS A 91 0.00 1.25 3.95
C CYS A 91 1.05 0.77 2.95
N GLU A 92 2.00 -0.08 3.34
CA GLU A 92 3.04 -0.58 2.43
C GLU A 92 2.43 -1.35 1.26
N LYS A 93 1.46 -2.23 1.59
CA LYS A 93 0.71 -2.98 0.58
C LYS A 93 -0.08 -2.06 -0.36
N LYS A 94 -0.67 -0.98 0.14
CA LYS A 94 -1.40 0.03 -0.67
C LYS A 94 -0.43 0.86 -1.53
N ALA A 95 0.74 1.21 -1.01
CA ALA A 95 1.78 1.94 -1.74
C ALA A 95 2.27 1.11 -2.93
N ALA A 96 2.65 -0.15 -2.70
CA ALA A 96 2.99 -1.12 -3.74
C ALA A 96 1.85 -1.28 -4.77
N GLY A 97 0.60 -1.44 -4.31
CA GLY A 97 -0.56 -1.55 -5.19
C GLY A 97 -0.81 -0.31 -6.04
N THR A 98 -0.58 0.89 -5.48
CA THR A 98 -0.71 2.16 -6.20
C THR A 98 0.38 2.30 -7.26
N ALA A 99 1.64 2.00 -6.91
CA ALA A 99 2.75 1.99 -7.84
C ALA A 99 2.55 0.96 -8.96
N MET A 100 2.01 -0.21 -8.65
CA MET A 100 1.65 -1.23 -9.65
C MET A 100 0.56 -0.74 -10.62
N ASN A 101 -0.47 -0.06 -10.11
CA ASN A 101 -1.50 0.55 -10.97
C ASN A 101 -0.94 1.63 -11.89
N LEU A 102 0.03 2.42 -11.43
CA LEU A 102 0.76 3.37 -12.26
C LEU A 102 1.59 2.66 -13.34
N LEU A 103 2.24 1.57 -12.97
CA LEU A 103 3.06 0.76 -13.88
C LEU A 103 2.24 0.25 -15.08
N PHE A 104 1.05 -0.32 -14.82
CA PHE A 104 0.16 -0.79 -15.89
C PHE A 104 -0.47 0.33 -16.73
N ARG A 105 -0.65 1.52 -16.17
CA ARG A 105 -1.34 2.60 -16.88
C ARG A 105 -0.40 3.39 -17.81
N TYR A 106 0.90 3.45 -17.51
CA TYR A 106 1.82 4.40 -18.13
C TYR A 106 3.10 3.72 -18.66
N GLU A 107 2.95 2.92 -19.71
CA GLU A 107 3.99 2.05 -20.29
C GLU A 107 5.05 2.79 -21.15
N PHE A 108 4.86 4.07 -21.44
CA PHE A 108 5.62 4.79 -22.47
C PHE A 108 7.00 5.30 -22.02
N SER A 109 7.34 5.26 -20.73
CA SER A 109 8.61 5.76 -20.20
C SER A 109 9.39 4.68 -19.49
N TYR A 110 10.55 4.30 -20.05
CA TYR A 110 11.44 3.30 -19.45
C TYR A 110 11.88 3.69 -18.03
N ASP A 111 12.24 4.96 -17.82
CA ASP A 111 12.71 5.43 -16.51
C ASP A 111 11.61 5.40 -15.46
N LEU A 112 10.38 5.78 -15.84
CA LEU A 112 9.21 5.65 -14.97
C LEU A 112 8.95 4.19 -14.61
N GLN A 113 8.94 3.29 -15.60
CA GLN A 113 8.72 1.86 -15.40
C GLN A 113 9.77 1.26 -14.45
N ARG A 114 11.04 1.60 -14.65
CA ARG A 114 12.15 1.14 -13.80
C ARG A 114 12.01 1.65 -12.37
N LYS A 115 11.71 2.94 -12.18
CA LYS A 115 11.53 3.55 -10.84
C LYS A 115 10.34 2.97 -10.10
N LEU A 116 9.18 2.84 -10.76
CA LEU A 116 8.00 2.22 -10.16
C LEU A 116 8.24 0.75 -9.78
N ALA A 117 8.93 -0.03 -10.63
CA ALA A 117 9.27 -1.40 -10.30
C ALA A 117 10.23 -1.51 -9.10
N GLN A 118 11.16 -0.56 -8.95
CA GLN A 118 12.04 -0.48 -7.78
C GLN A 118 11.23 -0.17 -6.51
N LEU A 119 10.36 0.85 -6.57
CA LEU A 119 9.48 1.23 -5.48
C LEU A 119 8.61 0.05 -5.02
N ILE A 120 7.93 -0.63 -5.95
CA ILE A 120 7.07 -1.79 -5.62
C ILE A 120 7.84 -2.87 -4.84
N ARG A 121 9.09 -3.17 -5.22
CA ARG A 121 9.90 -4.17 -4.51
C ARG A 121 10.29 -3.70 -3.12
N GLU A 122 10.66 -2.43 -2.98
CA GLU A 122 11.01 -1.84 -1.69
C GLU A 122 9.80 -1.82 -0.74
N GLU A 123 8.62 -1.41 -1.21
CA GLU A 123 7.39 -1.42 -0.41
C GLU A 123 6.95 -2.82 0.02
N MET A 124 7.06 -3.80 -0.88
CA MET A 124 6.74 -5.19 -0.53
C MET A 124 7.74 -5.78 0.48
N LEU A 125 9.01 -5.37 0.42
CA LEU A 125 9.99 -5.73 1.44
C LEU A 125 9.65 -5.09 2.79
N HIS A 126 9.26 -3.81 2.82
CA HIS A 126 8.79 -3.17 4.06
C HIS A 126 7.56 -3.88 4.62
N TYR A 127 6.60 -4.25 3.76
CA TYR A 127 5.42 -5.00 4.16
C TYR A 127 5.80 -6.34 4.82
N GLU A 128 6.67 -7.13 4.20
CA GLU A 128 7.16 -8.39 4.76
C GLU A 128 7.87 -8.20 6.10
N GLN A 129 8.69 -7.16 6.22
CA GLN A 129 9.34 -6.81 7.48
C GLN A 129 8.33 -6.48 8.57
N VAL A 130 7.30 -5.67 8.28
CA VAL A 130 6.23 -5.37 9.24
C VAL A 130 5.48 -6.64 9.65
N LEU A 131 5.19 -7.56 8.72
CA LEU A 131 4.60 -8.86 9.05
C LEU A 131 5.48 -9.68 10.00
N GLY A 132 6.79 -9.72 9.76
CA GLY A 132 7.74 -10.38 10.67
C GLY A 132 7.71 -9.77 12.07
N ILE A 133 7.68 -8.44 12.15
CA ILE A 133 7.55 -7.71 13.42
C ILE A 133 6.21 -8.02 14.12
N MET A 134 5.08 -8.09 13.40
CA MET A 134 3.79 -8.49 13.97
C MET A 134 3.81 -9.93 14.49
N ASN A 135 4.40 -10.85 13.73
CA ASN A 135 4.49 -12.26 14.09
C ASN A 135 5.32 -12.48 15.37
N GLU A 136 6.45 -11.78 15.51
CA GLU A 136 7.27 -11.84 16.73
C GLU A 136 6.55 -11.31 17.97
N ARG A 137 5.52 -10.47 17.80
CA ARG A 137 4.66 -9.97 18.88
C ARG A 137 3.45 -10.87 19.15
N GLU A 138 3.34 -11.99 18.44
CA GLU A 138 2.14 -12.84 18.46
C GLU A 138 0.85 -12.03 18.15
N GLN A 139 0.97 -10.99 17.32
CA GLN A 139 -0.15 -10.12 17.00
C GLN A 139 -1.02 -10.75 15.90
N GLU A 140 -2.29 -11.00 16.23
CA GLU A 140 -3.27 -11.48 15.26
C GLU A 140 -3.67 -10.40 14.24
N TRP A 141 -3.99 -10.84 13.02
CA TRP A 141 -4.47 -9.96 11.96
C TRP A 141 -5.95 -9.63 12.13
N GLY A 142 -6.29 -8.35 12.34
CA GLY A 142 -7.66 -7.86 12.40
C GLY A 142 -8.20 -7.30 11.08
N TYR A 143 -9.49 -7.01 11.02
CA TYR A 143 -10.01 -6.12 9.96
C TYR A 143 -9.77 -4.66 10.37
N LEU A 144 -9.14 -3.88 9.48
CA LEU A 144 -9.00 -2.43 9.62
C LEU A 144 -9.50 -1.75 8.35
N SER A 145 -10.45 -0.84 8.49
CA SER A 145 -10.90 0.01 7.38
C SER A 145 -9.81 1.01 6.99
N ALA A 146 -9.77 1.42 5.72
CA ALA A 146 -8.88 2.50 5.31
C ALA A 146 -9.35 3.84 5.89
N GLY A 147 -8.41 4.62 6.45
CA GLY A 147 -8.69 5.97 6.93
C GLY A 147 -8.98 6.96 5.80
N ARG A 148 -9.34 8.20 6.17
CA ARG A 148 -9.78 9.24 5.22
C ARG A 148 -8.66 9.89 4.41
N TYR A 149 -7.39 9.77 4.83
CA TYR A 149 -6.27 10.57 4.32
C TYR A 149 -6.06 10.49 2.80
N ALA A 150 -5.67 9.33 2.27
CA ALA A 150 -5.41 9.16 0.84
C ALA A 150 -6.65 9.46 0.00
N LYS A 151 -7.84 9.04 0.47
CA LYS A 151 -9.12 9.38 -0.18
C LYS A 151 -9.38 10.89 -0.19
N GLY A 152 -9.02 11.59 0.88
CA GLY A 152 -9.13 13.04 1.01
C GLY A 152 -8.31 13.75 -0.05
N LEU A 153 -7.03 13.39 -0.19
CA LEU A 153 -6.15 13.90 -1.23
C LEU A 153 -6.68 13.59 -2.64
N LEU A 154 -7.06 12.33 -2.90
CA LEU A 154 -7.55 11.89 -4.21
C LEU A 154 -8.84 12.61 -4.67
N LYS A 155 -9.64 13.19 -3.77
CA LYS A 155 -10.82 13.99 -4.15
C LYS A 155 -10.46 15.20 -5.00
N HIS A 156 -9.26 15.74 -4.84
CA HIS A 156 -8.81 16.93 -5.55
C HIS A 156 -8.07 16.61 -6.85
N LYS A 157 -7.83 15.32 -7.14
CA LYS A 157 -7.15 14.85 -8.34
C LYS A 157 -7.89 15.28 -9.61
N ARG A 158 -7.15 15.80 -10.60
CA ARG A 158 -7.66 16.09 -11.95
C ARG A 158 -8.09 14.82 -12.68
N THR A 159 -9.00 14.97 -13.63
CA THR A 159 -9.63 13.84 -14.34
C THR A 159 -9.06 13.58 -15.74
N HIS A 160 -8.33 14.53 -16.33
CA HIS A 160 -7.72 14.39 -17.65
C HIS A 160 -6.22 14.05 -17.55
N GLU A 161 -5.73 13.23 -18.48
CA GLU A 161 -4.31 12.89 -18.58
C GLU A 161 -3.53 13.98 -19.35
N PRO A 162 -2.22 14.18 -19.07
CA PRO A 162 -1.40 13.53 -18.03
C PRO A 162 -1.54 14.17 -16.63
N ALA A 163 -2.32 15.24 -16.50
CA ALA A 163 -2.47 16.00 -15.25
C ALA A 163 -2.98 15.15 -14.08
N ALA A 164 -3.88 14.21 -14.35
CA ALA A 164 -4.36 13.21 -13.41
C ALA A 164 -3.21 12.35 -12.83
N MET A 165 -2.26 11.94 -13.67
CA MET A 165 -1.08 11.19 -13.26
C MET A 165 -0.13 12.03 -12.41
N VAL A 166 0.16 13.26 -12.84
CA VAL A 166 0.99 14.21 -12.10
C VAL A 166 0.42 14.39 -10.68
N ASP A 167 -0.90 14.54 -10.55
CA ASP A 167 -1.55 14.64 -9.24
C ASP A 167 -1.38 13.38 -8.39
N VAL A 168 -1.48 12.18 -8.96
CA VAL A 168 -1.28 10.94 -8.21
C VAL A 168 0.15 10.83 -7.68
N LEU A 169 1.14 11.25 -8.46
CA LEU A 169 2.54 11.24 -8.05
C LEU A 169 2.83 12.28 -6.97
N ILE A 170 2.26 13.50 -7.08
CA ILE A 170 2.35 14.51 -6.02
C ILE A 170 1.71 14.01 -4.73
N ILE A 171 0.53 13.37 -4.81
CA ILE A 171 -0.14 12.75 -3.66
C ILE A 171 0.74 11.65 -3.05
N GLY A 172 1.40 10.83 -3.87
CA GLY A 172 2.40 9.86 -3.43
C GLY A 172 3.49 10.53 -2.61
N ALA A 173 4.11 11.61 -3.11
CA ALA A 173 5.13 12.35 -2.36
C ALA A 173 4.66 12.83 -0.99
N PHE A 174 3.41 13.32 -0.87
CA PHE A 174 2.84 13.70 0.43
C PHE A 174 2.62 12.53 1.37
N ILE A 175 2.22 11.36 0.85
CA ILE A 175 2.07 10.14 1.66
C ILE A 175 3.45 9.74 2.22
N GLU A 176 4.48 9.62 1.38
CA GLU A 176 5.82 9.19 1.80
C GLU A 176 6.48 10.20 2.76
N ALA A 177 6.38 11.50 2.46
CA ALA A 177 6.92 12.52 3.35
C ALA A 177 6.23 12.51 4.73
N ARG A 178 4.91 12.33 4.77
CA ARG A 178 4.18 12.20 6.05
C ARG A 178 4.54 10.92 6.78
N SER A 179 4.69 9.79 6.07
CA SER A 179 5.15 8.53 6.65
C SER A 179 6.52 8.72 7.31
N CYS A 180 7.48 9.31 6.59
CA CYS A 180 8.81 9.62 7.10
C CYS A 180 8.75 10.45 8.40
N GLU A 181 7.96 11.53 8.42
CA GLU A 181 7.84 12.39 9.60
C GLU A 181 7.19 11.67 10.80
N ARG A 182 6.20 10.81 10.55
CA ARG A 182 5.53 10.04 11.61
C ARG A 182 6.39 8.91 12.16
N PHE A 183 7.15 8.21 11.31
CA PHE A 183 8.13 7.23 11.77
C PHE A 183 9.18 7.89 12.67
N ALA A 184 9.66 9.08 12.29
CA ALA A 184 10.62 9.83 13.10
C ALA A 184 10.03 10.19 14.46
N ALA A 185 8.82 10.73 14.50
CA ALA A 185 8.14 11.11 15.74
C ALA A 185 7.85 9.89 16.65
N LEU A 186 7.37 8.77 16.09
CA LEU A 186 7.06 7.57 16.85
C LEU A 186 8.32 6.89 17.40
N ALA A 187 9.41 6.86 16.63
CA ALA A 187 10.65 6.24 17.05
C ALA A 187 11.33 6.95 18.24
N GLU A 188 10.91 8.17 18.60
CA GLU A 188 11.40 8.89 19.77
C GLU A 188 10.64 8.53 21.06
N VAL A 189 9.42 7.99 20.95
CA VAL A 189 8.50 7.80 22.10
C VAL A 189 8.10 6.34 22.35
N ILE A 190 8.27 5.44 21.38
CA ILE A 190 7.92 4.03 21.53
C ILE A 190 8.97 3.32 22.40
N ASP A 191 8.52 2.63 23.45
CA ASP A 191 9.37 1.84 24.36
C ASP A 191 9.91 0.55 23.72
N ASP A 192 9.24 0.02 22.71
CA ASP A 192 9.70 -1.13 21.92
C ASP A 192 10.90 -0.73 21.05
N GLU A 193 12.11 -0.93 21.57
CA GLU A 193 13.35 -0.57 20.88
C GLU A 193 13.50 -1.27 19.52
N ARG A 194 12.97 -2.49 19.37
CA ARG A 194 13.02 -3.20 18.08
C ARG A 194 12.15 -2.47 17.04
N LEU A 195 10.96 -2.01 17.42
CA LEU A 195 10.11 -1.19 16.56
C LEU A 195 10.73 0.16 16.26
N ALA A 196 11.22 0.85 17.29
CA ALA A 196 11.80 2.18 17.15
C ALA A 196 13.01 2.15 16.21
N LYS A 197 13.87 1.12 16.34
CA LYS A 197 14.99 0.89 15.41
C LYS A 197 14.52 0.65 13.98
N TYR A 198 13.45 -0.13 13.79
CA TYR A 198 12.86 -0.35 12.47
C TYR A 198 12.30 0.93 11.85
N TYR A 199 11.55 1.73 12.61
CA TYR A 199 11.03 3.03 12.14
C TYR A 199 12.15 4.01 11.78
N ARG A 200 13.27 4.03 12.54
CA ARG A 200 14.47 4.82 12.16
C ARG A 200 15.13 4.29 10.89
N TYR A 201 15.10 2.99 10.66
CA TYR A 201 15.64 2.36 9.46
C TYR A 201 14.89 2.79 8.20
N LEU A 202 13.56 2.88 8.27
CA LEU A 202 12.71 3.31 7.15
C LEU A 202 12.96 4.76 6.72
N LEU A 203 13.34 5.66 7.63
CA LEU A 203 13.46 7.09 7.34
C LEU A 203 14.22 7.43 6.04
N LYS A 204 15.28 6.65 5.74
CA LYS A 204 16.07 6.87 4.52
C LYS A 204 15.33 6.46 3.24
N SER A 205 14.59 5.35 3.24
CA SER A 205 13.79 4.95 2.09
C SER A 205 12.65 5.95 1.87
N GLU A 206 11.87 6.24 2.90
CA GLU A 206 10.74 7.17 2.85
C GLU A 206 11.16 8.57 2.36
N SER A 207 12.28 9.09 2.90
CA SER A 207 12.83 10.38 2.47
C SER A 207 13.23 10.38 1.00
N ARG A 208 13.68 9.25 0.46
CA ARG A 208 14.03 9.15 -0.97
C ARG A 208 12.78 8.95 -1.82
N HIS A 209 11.79 8.20 -1.34
CA HIS A 209 10.56 7.93 -2.09
C HIS A 209 9.77 9.20 -2.35
N PHE A 210 9.68 10.13 -1.38
CA PHE A 210 9.00 11.41 -1.65
C PHE A 210 9.70 12.21 -2.76
N GLU A 211 11.04 12.26 -2.75
CA GLU A 211 11.82 12.97 -3.76
C GLU A 211 11.65 12.31 -5.14
N ASP A 212 11.68 10.97 -5.18
CA ASP A 212 11.47 10.22 -6.40
C ASP A 212 10.06 10.45 -6.99
N TYR A 213 9.03 10.51 -6.15
CA TYR A 213 7.67 10.84 -6.58
C TYR A 213 7.57 12.27 -7.16
N LEU A 214 8.18 13.27 -6.53
CA LEU A 214 8.21 14.65 -7.06
C LEU A 214 8.98 14.74 -8.38
N ALA A 215 10.14 14.08 -8.47
CA ALA A 215 10.93 14.05 -9.69
C ALA A 215 10.16 13.37 -10.84
N LEU A 216 9.45 12.28 -10.54
CA LEU A 216 8.56 11.63 -11.51
C LEU A 216 7.42 12.56 -11.94
N ALA A 217 6.76 13.23 -10.99
CA ALA A 217 5.68 14.16 -11.30
C ALA A 217 6.13 15.29 -12.23
N GLN A 218 7.29 15.90 -11.96
CA GLN A 218 7.85 16.95 -12.80
C GLN A 218 8.27 16.42 -14.17
N SER A 219 8.79 15.19 -14.28
CA SER A 219 9.21 14.61 -15.56
C SER A 219 8.05 14.38 -16.56
N LEU A 220 6.81 14.42 -16.07
CA LEU A 220 5.59 14.20 -16.85
C LEU A 220 4.84 15.50 -17.15
N SER A 221 5.37 16.63 -16.73
CA SER A 221 4.80 17.96 -16.90
C SER A 221 5.84 18.88 -17.53
N ASP A 222 5.49 19.50 -18.65
CA ASP A 222 6.31 20.56 -19.24
C ASP A 222 6.27 21.84 -18.38
N ASP A 223 5.16 22.05 -17.68
CA ASP A 223 4.97 23.15 -16.73
C ASP A 223 5.53 22.81 -15.34
N ASN A 224 5.89 23.84 -14.58
CA ASN A 224 6.30 23.70 -13.18
C ASN A 224 5.11 23.20 -12.33
N ILE A 225 5.37 22.17 -11.51
CA ILE A 225 4.37 21.57 -10.62
C ILE A 225 4.18 22.29 -9.27
N ASP A 226 4.97 23.32 -8.96
CA ASP A 226 5.03 24.01 -7.65
C ASP A 226 3.66 24.50 -7.17
N GLU A 227 2.87 25.12 -8.05
CA GLU A 227 1.50 25.56 -7.69
C GLU A 227 0.63 24.39 -7.25
N ARG A 228 0.81 23.23 -7.90
CA ARG A 228 0.05 22.03 -7.60
C ARG A 228 0.52 21.37 -6.31
N VAL A 229 1.82 21.38 -6.07
CA VAL A 229 2.41 20.93 -4.81
C VAL A 229 1.93 21.81 -3.66
N ALA A 230 1.95 23.14 -3.81
CA ALA A 230 1.47 24.08 -2.81
C ALA A 230 -0.02 23.86 -2.48
N PHE A 231 -0.86 23.62 -3.50
CA PHE A 231 -2.25 23.26 -3.30
C PHE A 231 -2.41 21.99 -2.45
N PHE A 232 -1.71 20.90 -2.78
CA PHE A 232 -1.82 19.66 -2.01
C PHE A 232 -1.22 19.77 -0.61
N LYS A 233 -0.22 20.65 -0.42
CA LYS A 233 0.35 20.97 0.89
C LYS A 233 -0.70 21.50 1.86
N GLU A 234 -1.57 22.38 1.39
CA GLU A 234 -2.67 22.92 2.20
C GLU A 234 -3.72 21.84 2.54
N VAL A 235 -4.13 21.05 1.55
CA VAL A 235 -5.09 19.95 1.73
C VAL A 235 -4.55 18.89 2.70
N GLU A 236 -3.28 18.52 2.56
CA GLU A 236 -2.61 17.56 3.43
C GLU A 236 -2.53 18.07 4.87
N ALA A 237 -2.11 19.33 5.05
CA ALA A 237 -2.01 19.95 6.36
C ALA A 237 -3.37 19.99 7.08
N GLU A 238 -4.46 20.27 6.36
CA GLU A 238 -5.82 20.23 6.89
C GLU A 238 -6.22 18.81 7.34
N LEU A 239 -5.93 17.79 6.52
CA LEU A 239 -6.24 16.39 6.85
C LEU A 239 -5.51 15.91 8.10
N ILE A 240 -4.26 16.33 8.28
CA ILE A 240 -3.41 15.95 9.42
C ILE A 240 -3.80 16.71 10.70
N SER A 241 -4.18 17.97 10.58
CA SER A 241 -4.41 18.83 11.75
C SER A 241 -5.87 18.84 12.22
N SER A 242 -6.82 18.46 11.36
CA SER A 242 -8.24 18.45 11.72
C SER A 242 -8.62 17.20 12.53
N PRO A 243 -9.65 17.29 13.39
CA PRO A 243 -10.14 16.14 14.16
C PRO A 243 -10.51 14.93 13.29
N ASP A 244 -10.15 13.75 13.77
CA ASP A 244 -10.41 12.45 13.15
C ASP A 244 -11.00 11.49 14.19
N THR A 245 -12.00 10.71 13.76
CA THR A 245 -12.72 9.76 14.62
C THR A 245 -12.07 8.38 14.62
N GLU A 246 -11.14 8.12 13.71
CA GLU A 246 -10.41 6.87 13.61
C GLU A 246 -8.91 7.14 13.80
N LEU A 247 -8.23 6.30 14.59
CA LEU A 247 -6.78 6.28 14.63
C LEU A 247 -6.27 5.44 13.45
N ARG A 248 -5.39 6.00 12.63
CA ARG A 248 -4.69 5.32 11.52
C ARG A 248 -3.29 5.91 11.41
N PHE A 249 -2.40 5.22 10.69
CA PHE A 249 -1.05 5.67 10.45
C PHE A 249 -1.00 7.06 9.80
N HIS A 250 -2.00 7.40 8.97
CA HIS A 250 -2.18 8.74 8.36
C HIS A 250 -3.43 9.49 8.85
N SER A 251 -4.08 9.11 9.96
CA SER A 251 -5.26 9.84 10.46
C SER A 251 -4.93 11.27 10.92
N GLY A 252 -5.94 12.14 10.98
CA GLY A 252 -5.82 13.46 11.60
C GLY A 252 -5.66 13.40 13.12
N THR A 253 -5.78 14.55 13.78
CA THR A 253 -5.75 14.64 15.24
C THR A 253 -6.90 13.84 15.86
N PRO A 254 -6.66 12.88 16.75
CA PRO A 254 -7.72 12.16 17.45
C PRO A 254 -8.76 13.12 18.06
N ALA A 255 -10.03 12.96 17.70
CA ALA A 255 -11.11 13.70 18.34
C ALA A 255 -11.22 13.29 19.82
N GLU A 256 -11.62 14.21 20.71
CA GLU A 256 -11.86 13.92 22.12
C GLU A 256 -13.01 12.90 22.30
N ARG A 257 -12.72 11.60 22.15
CA ARG A 257 -13.53 10.43 22.54
C ARG A 257 -12.77 9.14 22.24
N PHE A 258 -11.85 8.79 23.12
CA PHE A 258 -11.55 7.38 23.42
C PHE A 258 -11.72 7.21 24.93
N SER A 259 -12.98 7.30 25.38
CA SER A 259 -13.40 6.97 26.74
C SER A 259 -14.24 5.70 26.71
#